data_AF-G8X5J5-F1
#
_entry.id   AF-G8X5J5-F1
#
_cell.length_a   1.000
_cell.length_b   1.000
_cell.length_c   1.000
_cell.angle_alpha   90.00
_cell.angle_beta   90.00
_cell.angle_gamma   90.00
#
_symmetry.space_group_name_H-M   'P 1'
#
loop_
_entity.id
_entity.type
_entity.pdbx_description
1 polymer ?
#
loop_
_entity_poly.entity_id
_entity_poly.type
_entity_poly.pdbx_seq_one_letter_code
_entity_poly.pdbx_strand_id
1 'polypeptide(L)'
;MTYLAYSWYLALTNGDKKLIEERLEAWDYGPVFPKLYQNIKNFGKIKINDIIPTNISEVIDINDAKFLDKIWSMYGKFDGVQLSAMTHADNTPWKNSYCYGCNSEIEDEKILEHYLPKLKPISKEASLTENQKVL
;
A
#
# COMPACT_ATOMS: atom_id res chain seq x y z
N MET A 1 -4.57 3.75 -2.28
CA MET A 1 -3.12 4.01 -2.18
C MET A 1 -2.49 3.32 -0.98
N THR A 2 -3.00 3.55 0.23
CA THR A 2 -2.51 2.97 1.49
C THR A 2 -2.34 1.45 1.43
N TYR A 3 -3.32 0.74 0.88
CA TYR A 3 -3.21 -0.70 0.59
C TYR A 3 -1.97 -1.07 -0.23
N LEU A 4 -1.72 -0.38 -1.36
CA LEU A 4 -0.59 -0.67 -2.23
C LEU A 4 0.75 -0.42 -1.52
N ALA A 5 0.83 0.66 -0.74
CA ALA A 5 2.02 0.94 0.07
C ALA A 5 2.28 -0.19 1.07
N TYR A 6 1.25 -0.58 1.82
CA TYR A 6 1.33 -1.67 2.79
C TYR A 6 1.74 -3.00 2.13
N SER A 7 1.09 -3.37 1.02
CA SER A 7 1.37 -4.63 0.33
C SER A 7 2.79 -4.72 -0.23
N TRP A 8 3.28 -3.65 -0.85
CA TRP A 8 4.65 -3.62 -1.35
C TRP A 8 5.67 -3.63 -0.23
N TYR A 9 5.40 -2.93 0.88
CA TYR A 9 6.30 -2.93 2.03
C TYR A 9 6.41 -4.33 2.62
N LEU A 10 5.27 -4.98 2.88
CA LEU A 10 5.20 -6.33 3.40
C LEU A 10 5.96 -7.32 2.51
N ALA A 11 5.82 -7.22 1.18
CA ALA A 11 6.55 -8.06 0.25
C ALA A 11 8.06 -7.78 0.25
N LEU A 12 8.49 -6.52 0.29
CA LEU A 12 9.90 -6.14 0.31
C LEU A 12 10.61 -6.54 1.60
N THR A 13 9.87 -6.61 2.70
CA THR A 13 10.36 -7.06 4.01
C THR A 13 10.13 -8.55 4.23
N ASN A 14 9.62 -9.27 3.21
CA ASN A 14 9.28 -10.69 3.28
C ASN A 14 8.36 -11.04 4.46
N GLY A 15 7.50 -10.11 4.88
CA GLY A 15 6.59 -10.27 6.02
C GLY A 15 7.22 -9.94 7.38
N ASP A 16 8.53 -9.71 7.46
CA ASP A 16 9.23 -9.48 8.75
C ASP A 16 8.88 -8.14 9.40
N LYS A 17 8.37 -7.18 8.61
CA LYS A 17 7.99 -5.84 9.08
C LYS A 17 6.72 -5.36 8.39
N LYS A 18 5.94 -4.60 9.15
CA LYS A 18 4.71 -3.93 8.69
C LYS A 18 4.86 -2.41 8.79
N LEU A 19 4.25 -1.69 7.84
CA LEU A 19 4.16 -0.22 7.92
C LEU A 19 3.22 0.26 9.02
N ILE A 20 2.21 -0.55 9.34
CA ILE A 20 1.21 -0.24 10.34
C ILE A 20 0.69 -1.54 10.95
N GLU A 21 0.45 -1.52 12.26
CA GLU A 21 -0.15 -2.63 13.01
C GLU A 21 -1.68 -2.48 13.03
N GLU A 22 -2.30 -2.59 11.86
CA GLU A 22 -3.75 -2.54 11.69
C GLU A 22 -4.20 -3.60 10.70
N ARG A 23 -5.31 -4.29 11.01
CA ARG A 23 -5.91 -5.24 10.07
C ARG A 23 -6.44 -4.51 8.84
N LEU A 24 -6.32 -5.18 7.70
CA LEU A 24 -6.86 -4.70 6.44
C LEU A 24 -8.18 -5.43 6.14
N GLU A 25 -9.19 -4.70 5.70
CA GLU A 25 -10.50 -5.26 5.37
C GLU A 25 -10.85 -5.08 3.89
N ALA A 26 -11.50 -6.08 3.29
CA ALA A 26 -12.05 -6.05 1.94
C ALA A 26 -13.46 -5.43 1.95
N TRP A 27 -13.54 -4.12 1.74
CA TRP A 27 -14.81 -3.40 1.64
C TRP A 27 -15.27 -3.32 0.18
N ASP A 28 -16.55 -3.01 -0.04
CA ASP A 28 -17.19 -2.97 -1.37
C ASP A 28 -16.46 -2.11 -2.42
N TYR A 29 -15.73 -1.08 -1.99
CA TYR A 29 -15.01 -0.16 -2.88
C TYR A 29 -13.49 -0.32 -2.85
N GLY A 30 -13.01 -1.43 -2.29
CA GLY A 30 -11.60 -1.76 -2.21
C GLY A 30 -11.11 -1.98 -0.77
N PRO A 31 -9.82 -2.27 -0.61
CA PRO A 31 -9.21 -2.55 0.68
C PRO A 31 -9.12 -1.29 1.55
N VAL A 32 -9.52 -1.41 2.81
CA VAL A 32 -9.64 -0.31 3.77
C VAL A 32 -8.96 -0.68 5.08
N PHE A 33 -8.20 0.26 5.63
CA PHE A 33 -7.80 0.27 7.04
C PHE A 33 -8.94 0.92 7.85
N PRO A 34 -9.69 0.17 8.67
CA PRO A 34 -10.89 0.67 9.33
C PRO A 34 -10.67 1.92 10.17
N LYS A 35 -9.59 1.99 10.94
CA LYS A 35 -9.24 3.14 11.81
C LYS A 35 -8.97 4.37 10.98
N LEU A 36 -8.26 4.23 9.85
CA LEU A 36 -8.08 5.32 8.90
C LEU A 36 -9.44 5.83 8.39
N TYR A 37 -10.32 4.93 7.95
CA TYR A 37 -11.66 5.32 7.49
C TYR A 37 -12.46 6.03 8.59
N GLN A 38 -12.47 5.52 9.83
CA GLN A 38 -13.17 6.15 10.94
C GLN A 38 -12.68 7.58 11.22
N ASN A 39 -11.37 7.83 11.06
CA ASN A 39 -10.79 9.16 11.27
C ASN A 39 -11.17 10.16 10.16
N ILE A 40 -11.46 9.68 8.95
CA ILE A 40 -11.71 10.55 7.79
C ILE A 40 -13.16 10.55 7.29
N LYS A 41 -14.02 9.63 7.74
CA LYS A 41 -15.40 9.46 7.22
C LYS A 41 -16.24 10.73 7.33
N ASN A 42 -15.99 11.57 8.33
CA ASN A 42 -16.75 12.81 8.57
C ASN A 42 -16.43 13.89 7.54
N PHE A 43 -15.32 13.79 6.80
CA PHE A 43 -15.02 14.69 5.67
C PHE A 43 -15.84 14.36 4.41
N GLY A 44 -16.53 13.21 4.38
CA GLY A 44 -17.43 12.82 3.29
C GLY A 44 -16.73 12.73 1.93
N LYS A 45 -17.39 13.23 0.88
CA LYS A 45 -16.86 13.29 -0.49
C LYS A 45 -16.04 14.55 -0.77
N ILE A 46 -15.84 15.41 0.22
CA ILE A 46 -15.12 16.66 0.04
C ILE A 46 -13.64 16.33 -0.09
N LYS A 47 -12.97 16.95 -1.06
CA LYS A 47 -11.51 16.87 -1.16
C LYS A 47 -10.93 17.37 0.16
N ILE A 48 -10.24 16.49 0.87
CA ILE A 48 -9.53 16.83 2.09
C ILE A 48 -8.37 17.74 1.67
N ASN A 49 -8.57 19.05 1.77
CA ASN A 49 -7.54 20.06 1.51
C ASN A 49 -6.81 20.45 2.81
N ASP A 50 -7.38 20.11 3.96
CA ASP A 50 -6.81 20.37 5.26
C ASP A 50 -5.91 19.21 5.71
N ILE A 51 -4.91 19.52 6.54
CA ILE A 51 -4.13 18.49 7.22
C ILE A 51 -5.12 17.68 8.08
N ILE A 52 -5.17 16.36 7.85
CA ILE A 52 -5.97 15.47 8.70
C ILE A 52 -5.41 15.62 10.11
N PRO A 53 -6.21 16.11 11.09
CA PRO A 53 -5.72 16.34 12.43
C PRO A 53 -5.23 15.01 12.99
N THR A 54 -3.92 14.91 13.16
CA THR A 54 -3.26 13.75 13.73
C THR A 54 -2.66 14.16 15.07
N ASN A 55 -2.99 13.43 16.13
CA ASN A 55 -2.37 13.61 17.45
C ASN A 55 -0.99 12.93 17.53
N ILE A 56 -0.43 12.55 16.39
CA ILE A 56 0.69 11.64 16.29
C ILE A 56 1.95 12.43 15.94
N SER A 57 2.84 12.58 16.93
CA SER A 57 4.22 13.05 16.76
C SER A 57 5.15 11.90 16.35
N GLU A 58 4.72 11.05 15.42
CA GLU A 58 5.54 9.95 14.94
C GLU A 58 6.48 10.46 13.86
N VAL A 59 7.77 10.32 14.11
CA VAL A 59 8.81 10.53 13.12
C VAL A 59 8.84 9.30 12.24
N ILE A 60 8.49 9.47 10.97
CA ILE A 60 8.62 8.41 9.96
C ILE A 60 10.11 8.18 9.71
N ASP A 61 10.56 6.91 9.73
CA ASP A 61 11.94 6.57 9.39
C ASP A 61 12.29 7.04 7.97
N ILE A 62 13.54 7.46 7.76
CA ILE A 62 13.98 8.01 6.47
C ILE A 62 13.83 7.00 5.32
N ASN A 63 13.98 5.70 5.59
CA ASN A 63 13.82 4.66 4.58
C ASN A 63 12.34 4.44 4.26
N ASP A 64 11.47 4.47 5.27
CA ASP A 64 10.02 4.39 5.07
C ASP A 64 9.52 5.60 4.28
N ALA A 65 10.02 6.81 4.57
CA ALA A 65 9.70 8.01 3.80
C ALA A 65 10.10 7.88 2.31
N LYS A 66 11.34 7.44 2.04
CA LYS A 66 11.82 7.18 0.66
C LYS A 66 11.01 6.10 -0.05
N PHE A 67 10.60 5.06 0.68
CA PHE A 67 9.73 4.02 0.14
C PHE A 67 8.36 4.60 -0.24
N LEU A 68 7.74 5.40 0.63
CA LEU A 68 6.46 6.03 0.38
C LEU A 68 6.53 7.00 -0.81
N ASP A 69 7.60 7.77 -0.96
CA ASP A 69 7.85 8.61 -2.14
C ASP A 69 7.90 7.77 -3.43
N LYS A 70 8.52 6.58 -3.38
CA LYS A 70 8.55 5.68 -4.53
C LYS A 70 7.15 5.17 -4.88
N ILE A 71 6.38 4.72 -3.89
CA ILE A 71 4.99 4.30 -4.09
C ILE A 71 4.15 5.44 -4.68
N TRP A 72 4.31 6.65 -4.14
CA TRP A 72 3.63 7.85 -4.66
C TRP A 72 4.00 8.12 -6.12
N SER A 73 5.28 8.03 -6.49
CA SER A 73 5.71 8.23 -7.88
C SER A 73 5.09 7.24 -8.87
N MET A 74 4.82 6.01 -8.41
CA MET A 74 4.26 4.94 -9.24
C MET A 74 2.74 5.05 -9.39
N TYR A 75 2.05 5.34 -8.29
CA TYR A 75 0.61 5.20 -8.20
C TYR A 75 -0.14 6.53 -7.99
N GLY A 76 0.52 7.60 -7.54
CA GLY A 76 -0.10 8.89 -7.18
C GLY A 76 -0.74 9.64 -8.35
N LYS A 77 -0.44 9.21 -9.58
CA LYS A 77 -1.08 9.69 -10.82
C LYS A 77 -2.46 9.09 -11.07
N PHE A 78 -2.84 8.02 -10.37
CA PHE A 78 -4.14 7.37 -10.53
C PHE A 78 -5.15 7.92 -9.52
N ASP A 79 -6.39 8.09 -9.96
CA ASP A 79 -7.48 8.46 -9.08
C ASP A 79 -7.98 7.28 -8.21
N GLY A 80 -8.90 7.56 -7.29
CA GLY A 80 -9.46 6.54 -6.39
C GLY A 80 -10.18 5.41 -7.11
N VAL A 81 -10.84 5.69 -8.25
CA VAL A 81 -11.57 4.69 -9.04
C VAL A 81 -10.58 3.76 -9.74
N GLN A 82 -9.53 4.31 -10.35
CA GLN A 82 -8.48 3.55 -11.01
C GLN A 82 -7.72 2.67 -10.01
N LEU A 83 -7.36 3.23 -8.84
CA LEU A 83 -6.70 2.47 -7.77
C LEU A 83 -7.61 1.35 -7.25
N SER A 84 -8.90 1.62 -7.06
CA SER A 84 -9.88 0.60 -6.67
C SER A 84 -10.01 -0.49 -7.73
N ALA A 85 -10.09 -0.14 -9.02
CA ALA A 85 -10.15 -1.13 -10.10
C ALA A 85 -8.95 -2.08 -10.10
N MET A 86 -7.74 -1.58 -9.80
CA MET A 86 -6.54 -2.42 -9.67
C MET A 86 -6.68 -3.46 -8.55
N THR A 87 -7.31 -3.12 -7.42
CA THR A 87 -7.50 -4.07 -6.32
C THR A 87 -8.60 -5.09 -6.60
N HIS A 88 -9.54 -4.77 -7.50
CA HIS A 88 -10.62 -5.66 -7.91
C HIS A 88 -10.25 -6.68 -9.00
N ALA A 89 -9.03 -6.59 -9.56
CA ALA A 89 -8.56 -7.50 -10.59
C ALA A 89 -8.58 -8.97 -10.12
N ASP A 90 -8.55 -9.90 -11.08
CA ASP A 90 -8.56 -11.33 -10.76
C ASP A 90 -7.34 -11.74 -9.94
N ASN A 91 -7.56 -12.68 -9.02
CA ASN A 91 -6.54 -13.25 -8.13
C ASN A 91 -5.82 -12.24 -7.22
N THR A 92 -6.42 -11.08 -6.95
CA THR A 92 -5.90 -10.16 -5.93
C THR A 92 -6.30 -10.60 -4.52
N PRO A 93 -5.56 -10.17 -3.48
CA PRO A 93 -5.91 -10.47 -2.09
C PRO A 93 -7.30 -9.94 -1.72
N TRP A 94 -7.65 -8.74 -2.19
CA TRP A 94 -9.00 -8.19 -2.01
C TRP A 94 -10.05 -9.09 -2.67
N LYS A 95 -9.85 -9.49 -3.93
CA LYS A 95 -10.83 -10.31 -4.67
C LYS A 95 -11.06 -11.67 -4.02
N ASN A 96 -10.00 -12.25 -3.45
CA ASN A 96 -10.03 -13.56 -2.80
C ASN A 96 -10.60 -13.52 -1.39
N SER A 97 -10.53 -12.37 -0.70
CA SER A 97 -11.10 -12.21 0.65
C SER A 97 -12.52 -11.64 0.64
N TYR A 98 -12.92 -10.92 -0.41
CA TYR A 98 -14.16 -10.13 -0.41
C TYR A 98 -15.43 -10.99 -0.33
N CYS A 99 -16.33 -10.60 0.58
CA CYS A 99 -17.76 -10.90 0.48
C CYS A 99 -18.60 -9.64 0.71
N TYR A 100 -19.71 -9.55 -0.01
CA TYR A 100 -20.56 -8.36 -0.05
C TYR A 100 -21.05 -7.96 1.35
N GLY A 101 -20.72 -6.73 1.78
CA GLY A 101 -21.14 -6.17 3.08
C GLY A 101 -20.50 -6.79 4.33
N CYS A 102 -19.55 -7.72 4.17
CA CYS A 102 -18.93 -8.42 5.30
C CYS A 102 -17.77 -7.65 5.96
N ASN A 103 -17.08 -6.80 5.19
CA ASN A 103 -15.80 -6.20 5.55
C ASN A 103 -14.79 -7.26 6.05
N SER A 104 -14.66 -8.34 5.29
CA SER A 104 -13.81 -9.49 5.62
C SER A 104 -12.33 -9.12 5.65
N GLU A 105 -11.56 -9.80 6.50
CA GLU A 105 -10.13 -9.54 6.63
C GLU A 105 -9.33 -9.98 5.38
N ILE A 106 -8.33 -9.18 5.03
CA ILE A 106 -7.30 -9.51 4.05
C ILE A 106 -6.04 -9.86 4.84
N GLU A 107 -5.80 -11.16 4.99
CA GLU A 107 -4.62 -11.71 5.67
C GLU A 107 -3.32 -11.32 4.95
N ASP A 108 -2.27 -11.08 5.73
CA ASP A 108 -0.94 -10.70 5.25
C ASP A 108 -0.33 -11.79 4.35
N GLU A 109 -0.62 -13.05 4.65
CA GLU A 109 -0.20 -14.22 3.87
C GLU A 109 -0.72 -14.13 2.43
N LYS A 110 -2.01 -13.77 2.25
CA LYS A 110 -2.61 -13.59 0.92
C LYS A 110 -1.97 -12.43 0.16
N ILE A 111 -1.56 -11.38 0.88
CA ILE A 111 -0.83 -10.27 0.30
C ILE A 111 0.56 -10.74 -0.16
N LEU A 112 1.29 -11.45 0.68
CA LEU A 112 2.61 -11.98 0.35
C LEU A 112 2.57 -12.91 -0.86
N GLU A 113 1.64 -13.86 -0.89
CA GLU A 113 1.43 -14.78 -2.03
C GLU A 113 1.24 -14.02 -3.35
N HIS A 114 0.53 -12.89 -3.31
CA HIS A 114 0.24 -12.10 -4.49
C HIS A 114 1.38 -11.15 -4.91
N TYR A 115 2.13 -10.59 -3.96
CA TYR A 115 3.13 -9.54 -4.25
C TYR A 115 4.57 -10.06 -4.33
N LEU A 116 4.94 -11.11 -3.59
CA LEU A 116 6.29 -11.68 -3.66
C LEU A 116 6.69 -12.10 -5.08
N PRO A 117 5.85 -12.78 -5.89
CA PRO A 117 6.21 -13.16 -7.26
C PRO A 117 6.42 -11.98 -8.22
N LYS A 118 5.94 -10.78 -7.85
CA LYS A 118 6.08 -9.56 -8.65
C LYS A 118 7.40 -8.84 -8.41
N LEU A 119 8.14 -9.21 -7.37
CA LEU A 119 9.50 -8.74 -7.16
C LEU A 119 10.36 -9.31 -8.28
N LYS A 120 10.73 -8.48 -9.25
CA LYS A 120 11.77 -8.86 -10.19
C LYS A 120 13.06 -9.03 -9.38
N PRO A 121 13.82 -10.12 -9.55
CA PRO A 121 15.19 -10.13 -9.05
C PRO A 121 15.89 -8.91 -9.65
N ILE A 122 16.57 -8.14 -8.80
CA ILE A 122 17.40 -7.04 -9.27
C ILE A 122 18.39 -7.66 -10.25
N SER A 123 18.16 -7.45 -11.55
CA SER A 123 19.12 -7.82 -12.58
C SER A 123 20.42 -7.12 -12.23
N LYS A 124 21.51 -7.89 -12.11
CA LYS A 124 22.87 -7.41 -11.76
C LYS A 124 23.37 -6.22 -12.60
N GLU A 125 22.71 -5.92 -13.72
CA GLU A 125 23.03 -4.81 -14.62
C GLU A 125 22.87 -3.42 -13.98
N ALA A 126 21.99 -3.25 -12.97
CA ALA A 126 21.81 -1.95 -12.31
C ALA A 126 22.95 -1.57 -11.34
N SER A 127 23.79 -2.52 -10.93
CA SER A 127 24.90 -2.27 -9.98
C SER A 127 26.24 -1.98 -10.65
N LEU A 128 26.34 -2.16 -11.98
CA LEU A 128 27.58 -1.94 -12.73
C LEU A 128 27.70 -0.53 -13.32
N THR A 129 26.59 0.21 -13.46
CA THR A 129 26.60 1.55 -14.07
C THR A 129 26.92 2.69 -13.09
N GLU A 130 26.90 2.47 -11.78
CA GLU A 130 27.29 3.49 -10.79
C GLU A 130 28.79 3.49 -10.46
N ASN A 131 29.49 2.35 -10.62
CA ASN A 131 30.92 2.23 -10.30
C ASN A 131 31.87 2.58 -11.46
N GLN A 132 31.37 3.09 -12.60
CA GLN A 132 32.21 3.50 -13.75
C GLN A 132 32.14 5.00 -14.08
N LYS A 133 31.58 5.84 -13.20
CA LYS A 133 31.56 7.31 -13.37
C LYS A 133 32.57 8.07 -12.50
N VAL A 134 33.47 7.37 -11.82
CA VAL A 134 34.56 8.00 -11.05
C VAL A 134 35.89 7.39 -11.47
N LEU A 135 36.32 7.64 -12.71
CA LEU A 135 37.71 7.70 -13.15
C LEU A 135 37.81 8.67 -14.34
#